data_AF-A0A317U071-F1
#
_entry.id   AF-A0A317U071-F1
#
_cell.length_a   1.000
_cell.length_b   1.000
_cell.length_c   1.000
_cell.angle_alpha   90.00
_cell.angle_beta   90.00
_cell.angle_gamma   90.00
#
_symmetry.space_group_name_H-M   'P 1'
#
loop_
_entity.id
_entity.type
_entity.pdbx_description
1 polymer ?
#
loop_
_entity_poly.entity_id
_entity_poly.type
_entity_poly.pdbx_seq_one_letter_code
_entity_poly.pdbx_strand_id
1 'polypeptide(L)'
;MAELNIKKEIGRRLLEARKAKGLTLKELGDLAGGLKQTRLTNWEQGTRAPGPEEIKQLAHALDVSPAFLMCLSDEMQIKKTQSPSHLIPLLDSRQACDAKMYINADSDCELSNDVVFISVSIKLLPELSKEAFALKMTDESMLPEIRVNDVLIIDTLISPKPGDYVVVKVANKSEVIVCQYKKLSFTSPEFELLTLNDNWPNIKVADGLEIDIVGKVIQKIRSY
;
A
#
# COMPACT_ATOMS: atom_id res chain seq x y z
N MET A 1 15.46 25.98 35.14
CA MET A 1 14.82 26.83 34.11
C MET A 1 14.34 26.07 32.86
N ALA A 2 14.78 24.82 32.62
CA ALA A 2 14.38 24.05 31.43
C ALA A 2 12.92 23.51 31.47
N GLU A 3 12.42 23.06 32.63
CA GLU A 3 11.07 22.47 32.74
C GLU A 3 9.92 23.44 32.41
N LEU A 4 10.08 24.73 32.70
CA LEU A 4 9.05 25.73 32.42
C LEU A 4 8.89 25.99 30.91
N ASN A 5 9.96 25.75 30.14
CA ASN A 5 9.97 25.96 28.70
C ASN A 5 9.28 24.81 27.95
N ILE A 6 9.51 23.57 28.40
CA ILE A 6 8.92 22.37 27.79
C ILE A 6 7.39 22.36 27.93
N LYS A 7 6.85 22.73 29.11
CA LYS A 7 5.39 22.74 29.34
C LYS A 7 4.66 23.74 28.44
N LYS A 8 5.27 24.90 28.20
CA LYS A 8 4.74 25.93 27.29
C LYS A 8 4.80 25.47 25.83
N GLU A 9 5.88 24.81 25.45
CA GLU A 9 6.04 24.31 24.08
C GLU A 9 5.05 23.17 23.76
N ILE A 10 4.81 22.25 24.70
CA ILE A 10 3.75 21.23 24.58
C ILE A 10 2.38 21.90 24.41
N GLY A 11 2.08 22.92 25.20
CA GLY A 11 0.84 23.70 25.10
C GLY A 11 0.69 24.42 23.76
N ARG A 12 1.78 25.00 23.25
CA ARG A 12 1.84 25.66 21.94
C ARG A 12 1.53 24.68 20.80
N ARG A 13 2.17 23.51 20.79
CA ARG A 13 1.93 22.47 19.76
C ARG A 13 0.52 21.92 19.82
N LEU A 14 -0.05 21.76 21.02
CA LEU A 14 -1.44 21.33 21.20
C LEU A 14 -2.40 22.36 20.59
N LEU A 15 -2.18 23.65 20.87
CA LEU A 15 -2.96 24.75 20.30
C LEU A 15 -2.86 24.80 18.78
N GLU A 16 -1.66 24.63 18.22
CA GLU A 16 -1.44 24.61 16.78
C GLU A 16 -2.13 23.43 16.11
N ALA A 17 -1.98 22.22 16.64
CA ALA A 17 -2.64 21.03 16.12
C ALA A 17 -4.17 21.15 16.17
N ARG A 18 -4.72 21.71 17.27
CA ARG A 18 -6.16 21.97 17.38
C ARG A 18 -6.65 22.96 16.33
N LYS A 19 -5.94 24.08 16.16
CA LYS A 19 -6.28 25.11 15.16
C LYS A 19 -6.16 24.59 13.73
N ALA A 20 -5.13 23.79 13.44
CA ALA A 20 -4.95 23.16 12.13
C ALA A 20 -6.13 22.25 11.75
N LYS A 21 -6.72 21.56 12.73
CA LYS A 21 -7.96 20.77 12.54
C LYS A 21 -9.26 21.58 12.64
N GLY A 22 -9.20 22.89 12.93
CA GLY A 22 -10.38 23.73 13.06
C GLY A 22 -11.28 23.41 14.27
N LEU A 23 -10.78 22.70 15.28
CA LEU A 23 -11.58 22.23 16.41
C LEU A 23 -11.72 23.29 17.51
N THR A 24 -12.91 23.41 18.09
CA THR A 24 -13.10 24.15 19.35
C THR A 24 -12.60 23.35 20.56
N LEU A 25 -12.35 24.02 21.69
CA LEU A 25 -11.94 23.34 22.94
C LEU A 25 -12.98 22.33 23.42
N LYS A 26 -14.26 22.59 23.15
CA LYS A 26 -15.35 21.67 23.49
C LYS A 26 -15.26 20.40 22.64
N GLU A 27 -15.17 20.56 21.33
CA GLU A 27 -15.11 19.43 20.39
C GLU A 27 -13.84 18.58 20.60
N LEU A 28 -12.70 19.21 20.86
CA LEU A 28 -11.48 18.48 21.19
C LEU A 28 -11.65 17.67 22.48
N GLY A 29 -12.30 18.24 23.49
CA GLY A 29 -12.56 17.55 24.76
C GLY A 29 -13.48 16.34 24.59
N ASP A 30 -14.53 16.49 23.79
CA ASP A 30 -15.48 15.41 23.49
C ASP A 30 -14.79 14.28 22.69
N LEU A 31 -13.96 14.63 21.70
CA LEU A 31 -13.19 13.66 20.90
C LEU A 31 -12.07 12.95 21.68
N ALA A 32 -11.47 13.61 22.66
CA ALA A 32 -10.38 13.07 23.47
C ALA A 32 -10.88 12.31 24.73
N GLY A 33 -12.12 11.82 24.74
CA GLY A 33 -12.66 10.99 25.84
C GLY A 33 -13.38 11.77 26.93
N GLY A 34 -13.98 12.93 26.62
CA GLY A 34 -14.79 13.72 27.56
C GLY A 34 -13.96 14.62 28.48
N LEU A 35 -12.84 15.15 27.99
CA LEU A 35 -11.98 16.05 28.76
C LEU A 35 -12.66 17.41 28.94
N LYS A 36 -12.68 17.91 30.20
CA LYS A 36 -13.25 19.23 30.51
C LYS A 36 -12.45 20.34 29.81
N GLN A 37 -13.17 21.31 29.21
CA GLN A 37 -12.57 22.47 28.51
C GLN A 37 -11.52 23.21 29.35
N THR A 38 -11.77 23.37 30.66
CA THR A 38 -10.83 24.02 31.59
C THR A 38 -9.47 23.32 31.65
N ARG A 39 -9.42 21.99 31.50
CA ARG A 39 -8.15 21.24 31.46
C ARG A 39 -7.37 21.54 30.18
N LEU A 40 -8.06 21.53 29.04
CA LEU A 40 -7.47 21.86 27.74
C LEU A 40 -6.89 23.29 27.72
N THR A 41 -7.64 24.26 28.24
CA THR A 41 -7.16 25.65 28.38
C THR A 41 -5.88 25.75 29.22
N ASN A 42 -5.83 25.05 30.36
CA ASN A 42 -4.65 25.04 31.23
C ASN A 42 -3.42 24.38 30.58
N TRP A 43 -3.65 23.42 29.66
CA TRP A 43 -2.58 22.78 28.90
C TRP A 43 -2.10 23.66 27.74
N GLU A 44 -3.00 24.27 26.97
CA GLU A 44 -2.64 25.20 25.89
C GLU A 44 -1.88 26.43 26.40
N GLN A 45 -2.20 26.90 27.61
CA GLN A 45 -1.50 28.01 28.28
C GLN A 45 -0.17 27.59 28.93
N GLY A 46 0.15 26.29 28.94
CA GLY A 46 1.36 25.74 29.56
C GLY A 46 1.39 25.83 31.10
N THR A 47 0.25 26.11 31.74
CA THR A 47 0.12 26.15 33.21
C THR A 47 0.24 24.76 33.81
N ARG A 48 -0.25 23.74 33.09
CA ARG A 48 -0.11 22.32 33.43
C ARG A 48 0.30 21.54 32.18
N ALA A 49 0.93 20.39 32.37
CA ALA A 49 1.16 19.44 31.28
C ALA A 49 0.13 18.31 31.34
N PRO A 50 -0.35 17.81 30.19
CA PRO A 50 -1.12 16.58 30.15
C PRO A 50 -0.26 15.38 30.57
N GLY A 51 -0.88 14.38 31.20
CA GLY A 51 -0.21 13.13 31.54
C GLY A 51 -0.04 12.22 30.31
N PRO A 52 0.68 11.09 30.44
CA PRO A 52 0.92 10.18 29.32
C PRO A 52 -0.35 9.63 28.68
N GLU A 53 -1.41 9.42 29.47
CA GLU A 53 -2.67 8.88 28.98
C GLU A 53 -3.50 9.96 28.27
N GLU A 54 -3.56 11.17 28.84
CA GLU A 54 -4.19 12.31 28.17
C GLU A 54 -3.46 12.68 26.87
N ILE A 55 -2.13 12.55 26.81
CA ILE A 55 -1.38 12.79 25.57
C ILE A 55 -1.77 11.79 24.48
N LYS A 56 -1.98 10.51 24.80
CA LYS A 56 -2.46 9.53 23.81
C LYS A 56 -3.86 9.88 23.32
N GLN A 57 -4.76 10.30 24.21
CA GLN A 57 -6.12 10.70 23.87
C GLN A 57 -6.14 11.93 22.96
N LEU A 58 -5.34 12.96 23.30
CA LEU A 58 -5.20 14.17 22.50
C LEU A 58 -4.54 13.87 21.15
N ALA A 59 -3.49 13.06 21.14
CA ALA A 59 -2.81 12.62 19.92
C ALA A 59 -3.77 11.92 18.95
N HIS A 60 -4.61 11.01 19.47
CA HIS A 60 -5.63 10.32 18.69
C HIS A 60 -6.68 11.30 18.14
N ALA A 61 -7.23 12.19 18.98
CA ALA A 61 -8.21 13.19 18.53
C ALA A 61 -7.63 14.14 17.46
N LEU A 62 -6.34 14.48 17.58
CA LEU A 62 -5.65 15.42 16.70
C LEU A 62 -4.95 14.78 15.50
N ASP A 63 -5.01 13.45 15.31
CA ASP A 63 -4.22 12.67 14.31
C ASP A 63 -2.71 12.97 14.33
N VAL A 64 -2.16 13.37 15.48
CA VAL A 64 -0.72 13.63 15.60
C VAL A 64 -0.04 12.53 16.42
N SER A 65 1.26 12.38 16.26
CA SER A 65 2.05 11.51 17.13
C SER A 65 2.10 12.03 18.59
N PRO A 66 1.98 11.15 19.60
CA PRO A 66 2.28 11.50 21.00
C PRO A 66 3.67 12.13 21.18
N ALA A 67 4.66 11.69 20.39
CA ALA A 67 6.02 12.22 20.43
C ALA A 67 6.10 13.67 19.91
N PHE A 68 5.26 14.02 18.92
CA PHE A 68 5.14 15.38 18.41
C PHE A 68 4.57 16.33 19.48
N LEU A 69 3.53 15.90 20.20
CA LEU A 69 2.95 16.68 21.31
C LEU A 69 3.93 16.82 22.48
N MET A 70 4.72 15.78 22.78
CA MET A 70 5.74 15.79 23.84
C MET A 70 7.04 16.52 23.48
N CYS A 71 7.13 17.17 22.31
CA CYS A 71 8.35 17.85 21.85
C CYS A 71 9.57 16.93 21.70
N LEU A 72 9.34 15.64 21.46
CA LEU A 72 10.38 14.64 21.24
C LEU A 72 10.77 14.50 19.76
N SER A 73 10.03 15.17 18.85
CA SER A 73 10.28 15.23 17.41
C SER A 73 9.66 16.51 16.80
N ASP A 74 10.33 17.18 15.86
CA ASP A 74 9.84 18.41 15.23
C ASP A 74 8.87 18.18 14.07
N GLU A 75 8.79 16.96 13.56
CA GLU A 75 7.90 16.62 12.45
C GLU A 75 6.48 16.35 12.96
N MET A 76 5.50 17.09 12.43
CA MET A 76 4.07 16.73 12.48
C MET A 76 3.87 15.43 11.71
N GLN A 77 4.17 14.30 12.35
CA GLN A 77 3.83 12.98 11.86
C GLN A 77 2.31 12.83 12.04
N ILE A 78 1.56 13.33 11.05
CA ILE A 78 0.13 13.03 10.90
C ILE A 78 0.07 11.51 10.84
N LYS A 79 -0.51 10.87 11.85
CA LYS A 79 -0.93 9.48 11.71
C LYS A 79 -2.01 9.53 10.65
N LYS A 80 -1.62 9.37 9.38
CA LYS A 80 -2.57 8.95 8.35
C LYS A 80 -3.23 7.75 8.99
N THR A 81 -4.49 7.90 9.39
CA THR A 81 -5.38 6.77 9.64
C THR A 81 -5.18 5.93 8.39
N GLN A 82 -4.40 4.86 8.52
CA GLN A 82 -4.13 3.97 7.42
C GLN A 82 -5.48 3.35 7.15
N SER A 83 -6.24 3.93 6.22
CA SER A 83 -7.21 3.18 5.48
C SER A 83 -6.46 1.91 5.12
N PRO A 84 -6.90 0.73 5.59
CA PRO A 84 -6.18 -0.52 5.34
C PRO A 84 -6.22 -0.91 3.87
N SER A 85 -6.58 0.01 2.98
CA SER A 85 -6.78 -0.14 1.56
C SER A 85 -5.73 0.69 0.82
N HIS A 86 -4.85 0.02 0.09
CA HIS A 86 -3.97 0.64 -0.89
C HIS A 86 -4.71 0.73 -2.23
N LEU A 87 -4.64 1.86 -2.91
CA LEU A 87 -5.16 1.99 -4.28
C LEU A 87 -4.05 1.60 -5.25
N ILE A 88 -4.28 0.59 -6.07
CA ILE A 88 -3.34 0.17 -7.12
C ILE A 88 -4.02 0.24 -8.50
N PRO A 89 -3.28 0.50 -9.58
CA PRO A 89 -3.85 0.54 -10.91
C PRO A 89 -4.28 -0.86 -11.36
N LEU A 90 -5.43 -0.94 -12.03
CA LEU A 90 -5.91 -2.12 -12.74
C LEU A 90 -5.49 -2.01 -14.20
N LEU A 91 -4.56 -2.87 -14.59
CA LEU A 91 -4.01 -2.93 -15.93
C LEU A 91 -4.64 -4.08 -16.71
N ASP A 92 -4.77 -3.89 -18.02
CA ASP A 92 -5.01 -4.99 -18.94
C ASP A 92 -3.71 -5.72 -19.32
N SER A 93 -3.84 -6.84 -20.06
CA SER A 93 -2.69 -7.67 -20.44
C SER A 93 -1.65 -6.95 -21.31
N ARG A 94 -2.04 -5.90 -22.05
CA ARG A 94 -1.13 -5.11 -22.90
C ARG A 94 -0.42 -4.05 -22.07
N GLN A 95 -1.14 -3.34 -21.22
CA GLN A 95 -0.60 -2.34 -20.29
C GLN A 95 0.40 -2.98 -19.31
N ALA A 96 0.13 -4.20 -18.86
CA ALA A 96 1.02 -4.93 -17.96
C ALA A 96 2.40 -5.26 -18.57
N CYS A 97 2.55 -5.26 -19.90
CA CYS A 97 3.86 -5.43 -20.56
C CYS A 97 4.85 -4.32 -20.18
N ASP A 98 4.35 -3.12 -19.86
CA ASP A 98 5.14 -1.97 -19.45
C ASP A 98 4.55 -1.36 -18.16
N ALA A 99 4.22 -2.23 -17.20
CA ALA A 99 3.52 -1.86 -15.95
C ALA A 99 4.16 -0.65 -15.24
N LYS A 100 5.48 -0.53 -15.25
CA LYS A 100 6.21 0.60 -14.63
C LYS A 100 5.78 1.96 -15.15
N MET A 101 5.39 2.06 -16.42
CA MET A 101 4.92 3.30 -17.04
C MET A 101 3.56 3.73 -16.47
N TYR A 102 2.69 2.76 -16.17
CA TYR A 102 1.34 3.01 -15.64
C TYR A 102 1.32 3.15 -14.12
N ILE A 103 2.26 2.52 -13.41
CA ILE A 103 2.36 2.61 -11.95
C ILE A 103 3.02 3.94 -11.52
N ASN A 104 4.07 4.37 -12.23
CA ASN A 104 4.79 5.61 -11.93
C ASN A 104 4.28 6.81 -12.74
N ALA A 105 3.10 6.70 -13.36
CA ALA A 105 2.48 7.84 -14.00
C ALA A 105 2.09 8.86 -12.92
N ASP A 106 3.00 9.78 -12.61
CA ASP A 106 2.66 11.00 -11.90
C ASP A 106 1.55 11.72 -12.68
N SER A 107 0.69 12.43 -11.95
CA SER A 107 -0.53 13.12 -12.41
C SER A 107 -0.38 14.07 -13.62
N ASP A 108 0.85 14.24 -14.14
CA ASP A 108 1.23 15.10 -15.27
C ASP A 108 1.36 14.34 -16.61
N CYS A 109 1.12 13.03 -16.65
CA CYS A 109 1.15 12.25 -17.90
C CYS A 109 -0.25 12.21 -18.57
N GLU A 110 -0.36 12.66 -19.82
CA GLU A 110 -1.60 12.65 -20.62
C GLU A 110 -2.20 11.24 -20.86
N LEU A 111 -1.44 10.17 -20.57
CA LEU A 111 -1.93 8.78 -20.60
C LEU A 111 -2.73 8.35 -19.34
N SER A 112 -2.77 9.19 -18.30
CA SER A 112 -3.34 8.84 -16.98
C SER A 112 -4.88 8.80 -16.96
N ASN A 113 -5.57 9.30 -17.99
CA ASN A 113 -7.02 9.49 -17.93
C ASN A 113 -7.87 8.20 -17.96
N ASP A 114 -7.31 7.04 -18.34
CA ASP A 114 -8.08 5.79 -18.47
C ASP A 114 -7.65 4.67 -17.51
N VAL A 115 -6.71 4.94 -16.59
CA VAL A 115 -6.26 3.91 -15.63
C VAL A 115 -7.26 3.80 -14.48
N VAL A 116 -8.00 2.70 -14.44
CA VAL A 116 -8.91 2.38 -13.33
C VAL A 116 -8.09 1.97 -12.12
N PHE A 117 -8.41 2.49 -10.94
CA PHE A 117 -7.78 2.08 -9.68
C PHE A 117 -8.70 1.17 -8.87
N ILE A 118 -8.15 0.17 -8.21
CA ILE A 118 -8.88 -0.69 -7.28
C ILE A 118 -8.31 -0.59 -5.87
N SER A 119 -9.18 -0.72 -4.88
CA SER A 119 -8.79 -0.76 -3.46
C SER A 119 -8.44 -2.18 -3.02
N VAL A 120 -7.22 -2.38 -2.51
CA VAL A 120 -6.74 -3.67 -2.01
C VAL A 120 -6.47 -3.59 -0.53
N SER A 121 -7.09 -4.49 0.24
CA SER A 121 -6.90 -4.56 1.69
C SER A 121 -5.53 -5.14 2.02
N ILE A 122 -4.65 -4.36 2.65
CA ILE A 122 -3.30 -4.77 3.05
C ILE A 122 -3.26 -5.48 4.41
N LYS A 123 -4.39 -5.60 5.12
CA LYS A 123 -4.46 -6.16 6.49
C LYS A 123 -3.94 -7.60 6.62
N LEU A 124 -3.96 -8.36 5.54
CA LEU A 124 -3.62 -9.80 5.52
C LEU A 124 -2.48 -10.12 4.53
N LEU A 125 -1.83 -9.09 3.98
CA LEU A 125 -0.79 -9.23 2.97
C LEU A 125 0.56 -8.77 3.55
N PRO A 126 1.70 -9.30 3.05
CA PRO A 126 2.96 -8.60 3.23
C PRO A 126 2.81 -7.16 2.71
N GLU A 127 3.54 -6.20 3.28
CA GLU A 127 3.52 -4.81 2.81
C GLU A 127 3.71 -4.78 1.29
N LEU A 128 2.66 -4.43 0.55
CA LEU A 128 2.74 -4.31 -0.91
C LEU A 128 3.68 -3.17 -1.25
N SER A 129 4.54 -3.41 -2.24
CA SER A 129 5.37 -2.35 -2.77
C SER A 129 4.53 -1.29 -3.50
N LYS A 130 5.11 -0.11 -3.68
CA LYS A 130 4.52 0.96 -4.49
C LYS A 130 4.47 0.59 -5.98
N GLU A 131 5.19 -0.45 -6.40
CA GLU A 131 5.17 -0.96 -7.77
C GLU A 131 4.12 -2.07 -7.98
N ALA A 132 3.19 -2.23 -7.03
CA ALA A 132 2.12 -3.20 -7.17
C ALA A 132 1.02 -2.72 -8.14
N PHE A 133 0.44 -3.67 -8.87
CA PHE A 133 -0.68 -3.43 -9.77
C PHE A 133 -1.65 -4.61 -9.78
N ALA A 134 -2.85 -4.40 -10.29
CA ALA A 134 -3.84 -5.43 -10.50
C ALA A 134 -3.93 -5.80 -11.99
N LEU A 135 -4.18 -7.07 -12.29
CA LEU A 135 -4.40 -7.58 -13.64
C LEU A 135 -5.68 -8.39 -13.67
N LYS A 136 -6.58 -8.09 -14.61
CA LYS A 136 -7.78 -8.91 -14.84
C LYS A 136 -7.44 -10.08 -15.77
N MET A 137 -7.74 -11.31 -15.34
CA MET A 137 -7.56 -12.50 -16.17
C MET A 137 -8.55 -12.52 -17.33
N THR A 138 -8.07 -12.74 -18.55
CA THR A 138 -8.87 -12.70 -19.79
C THR A 138 -9.00 -14.05 -20.49
N ASP A 139 -8.17 -15.05 -20.14
CA ASP A 139 -8.16 -16.37 -20.78
C ASP A 139 -8.25 -17.53 -19.77
N GLU A 140 -8.24 -18.75 -20.29
CA GLU A 140 -8.46 -19.99 -19.55
C GLU A 140 -7.17 -20.78 -19.25
N SER A 141 -5.98 -20.22 -19.54
CA SER A 141 -4.70 -20.92 -19.42
C SER A 141 -4.38 -21.44 -18.00
N MET A 142 -5.00 -20.82 -16.99
CA MET A 142 -4.75 -21.12 -15.58
C MET A 142 -5.96 -21.75 -14.86
N LEU A 143 -6.94 -22.25 -15.61
CA LEU A 143 -8.03 -23.05 -15.05
C LEU A 143 -7.49 -24.35 -14.42
N PRO A 144 -8.13 -24.87 -13.34
CA PRO A 144 -9.33 -24.34 -12.68
C PRO A 144 -9.08 -23.24 -11.64
N GLU A 145 -7.80 -22.98 -11.33
CA GLU A 145 -7.38 -22.22 -10.16
C GLU A 145 -7.53 -20.71 -10.34
N ILE A 146 -7.16 -20.20 -11.51
CA ILE A 146 -7.39 -18.81 -11.91
C ILE A 146 -8.34 -18.85 -13.11
N ARG A 147 -9.48 -18.17 -12.96
CA ARG A 147 -10.57 -18.14 -13.94
C ARG A 147 -10.59 -16.79 -14.65
N VAL A 148 -11.19 -16.78 -15.83
CA VAL A 148 -11.55 -15.54 -16.53
C VAL A 148 -12.32 -14.62 -15.57
N ASN A 149 -11.98 -13.33 -15.59
CA ASN A 149 -12.46 -12.27 -14.71
C ASN A 149 -11.92 -12.26 -13.27
N ASP A 150 -11.11 -13.23 -12.86
CA ASP A 150 -10.36 -13.07 -11.60
C ASP A 150 -9.44 -11.85 -11.70
N VAL A 151 -9.30 -11.12 -10.60
CA VAL A 151 -8.37 -9.99 -10.49
C VAL A 151 -7.17 -10.44 -9.68
N LEU A 152 -6.01 -10.43 -10.31
CA LEU A 152 -4.73 -10.80 -9.72
C LEU A 152 -4.04 -9.56 -9.21
N ILE A 153 -3.46 -9.63 -8.01
CA ILE A 153 -2.65 -8.57 -7.42
C ILE A 153 -1.19 -8.97 -7.57
N ILE A 154 -0.40 -8.14 -8.23
CA ILE A 154 0.97 -8.43 -8.64
C ILE A 154 1.91 -7.42 -7.99
N ASP A 155 3.06 -7.90 -7.51
CA ASP A 155 4.16 -7.08 -7.04
C ASP A 155 5.41 -7.35 -7.89
N THR A 156 5.98 -6.29 -8.46
CA THR A 156 7.15 -6.36 -9.35
C THR A 156 8.47 -6.52 -8.58
N LEU A 157 8.50 -6.15 -7.28
CA LEU A 157 9.72 -6.16 -6.48
C LEU A 157 9.95 -7.49 -5.74
N ILE A 158 8.97 -8.39 -5.77
CA ILE A 158 9.05 -9.68 -5.08
C ILE A 158 9.49 -10.77 -6.05
N SER A 159 10.66 -11.35 -5.80
CA SER A 159 11.13 -12.51 -6.57
C SER A 159 10.25 -13.74 -6.33
N PRO A 160 9.87 -14.47 -7.40
CA PRO A 160 9.07 -15.68 -7.27
C PRO A 160 9.88 -16.86 -6.72
N LYS A 161 9.19 -17.71 -5.97
CA LYS A 161 9.66 -19.02 -5.50
C LYS A 161 9.01 -20.13 -6.34
N PRO A 162 9.61 -21.33 -6.42
CA PRO A 162 8.99 -22.45 -7.11
C PRO A 162 7.55 -22.69 -6.64
N GLY A 163 6.62 -22.81 -7.59
CA GLY A 163 5.19 -22.95 -7.34
C GLY A 163 4.40 -21.64 -7.28
N ASP A 164 5.05 -20.48 -7.17
CA ASP A 164 4.38 -19.18 -7.23
C ASP A 164 3.81 -18.92 -8.63
N TYR A 165 2.72 -18.16 -8.69
CA TYR A 165 2.20 -17.62 -9.95
C TYR A 165 2.90 -16.32 -10.30
N VAL A 166 3.22 -16.15 -11.57
CA VAL A 166 3.97 -15.00 -12.10
C VAL A 166 3.29 -14.46 -13.34
N VAL A 167 3.50 -13.17 -13.58
CA VAL A 167 3.17 -12.52 -14.85
C VAL A 167 4.46 -12.36 -15.64
N VAL A 168 4.46 -12.78 -16.89
CA VAL A 168 5.64 -12.74 -17.76
C VAL A 168 5.35 -12.01 -19.06
N LYS A 169 6.36 -11.33 -19.58
CA LYS A 169 6.41 -10.75 -20.92
C LYS A 169 7.30 -11.62 -21.78
N VAL A 170 6.83 -11.94 -22.97
CA VAL A 170 7.61 -12.67 -23.99
C VAL A 170 7.86 -11.71 -25.14
N ALA A 171 9.10 -11.54 -25.59
CA ALA A 171 9.49 -10.47 -26.53
C ALA A 171 8.61 -10.37 -27.80
N ASN A 172 8.11 -11.50 -28.30
CA ASN A 172 7.28 -11.57 -29.52
C ASN A 172 5.77 -11.49 -29.26
N LYS A 173 5.34 -11.16 -28.03
CA LYS A 173 3.92 -10.99 -27.67
C LYS A 173 3.67 -9.61 -27.12
N SER A 174 2.56 -9.01 -27.56
CA SER A 174 2.08 -7.71 -27.08
C SER A 174 1.27 -7.79 -25.79
N GLU A 175 1.13 -8.99 -25.23
CA GLU A 175 0.34 -9.28 -24.03
C GLU A 175 1.14 -10.14 -23.06
N VAL A 176 0.99 -9.86 -21.77
CA VAL A 176 1.57 -10.69 -20.71
C VAL A 176 0.84 -12.02 -20.60
N ILE A 177 1.54 -13.00 -20.02
CA ILE A 177 1.00 -14.33 -19.75
C ILE A 177 1.09 -14.60 -18.25
N VAL A 178 0.05 -15.19 -17.68
CA VAL A 178 0.05 -15.67 -16.30
C VAL A 178 0.43 -17.15 -16.30
N CYS A 179 1.49 -17.50 -15.56
CA CYS A 179 1.99 -18.88 -15.49
C CYS A 179 2.37 -19.24 -14.05
N GLN A 180 2.55 -20.53 -13.78
CA GLN A 180 3.21 -21.01 -12.57
C GLN A 180 4.72 -21.15 -12.80
N TYR A 181 5.53 -20.60 -11.89
CA TYR A 181 6.99 -20.65 -11.96
C TYR A 181 7.51 -22.00 -11.43
N LYS A 182 8.23 -22.74 -12.28
CA LYS A 182 8.88 -24.01 -11.91
C LYS A 182 10.38 -23.92 -12.15
N LYS A 183 11.16 -24.03 -11.07
CA LYS A 183 12.62 -24.12 -11.17
C LYS A 183 13.03 -25.53 -11.57
N LEU A 184 13.93 -25.67 -12.54
CA LEU A 184 14.37 -26.98 -13.05
C LEU A 184 15.61 -27.52 -12.33
N SER A 185 16.41 -26.65 -11.72
CA SER A 185 17.65 -27.03 -11.05
C SER A 185 17.88 -26.22 -9.78
N PHE A 186 18.60 -26.79 -8.82
CA PHE A 186 19.09 -26.04 -7.67
C PHE A 186 20.31 -25.16 -8.02
N THR A 187 21.12 -25.60 -8.97
CA THR A 187 22.43 -25.02 -9.29
C THR A 187 22.45 -24.19 -10.58
N SER A 188 21.50 -24.41 -11.50
CA SER A 188 21.34 -23.59 -12.71
C SER A 188 20.18 -22.60 -12.55
N PRO A 189 20.19 -21.48 -13.30
CA PRO A 189 19.08 -20.53 -13.34
C PRO A 189 17.91 -21.00 -14.23
N GLU A 190 17.94 -22.24 -14.72
CA GLU A 190 16.92 -22.75 -15.63
C GLU A 190 15.57 -22.89 -14.94
N PHE A 191 14.53 -22.42 -15.64
CA PHE A 191 13.16 -22.52 -15.20
C PHE A 191 12.23 -22.84 -16.38
N GLU A 192 11.04 -23.29 -16.01
CA GLU A 192 9.92 -23.58 -16.88
C GLU A 192 8.70 -22.81 -16.35
N LEU A 193 7.84 -22.34 -17.25
CA LEU A 193 6.60 -21.67 -16.93
C LEU A 193 5.45 -22.57 -17.34
N LEU A 194 4.62 -22.92 -16.36
CA LEU A 194 3.54 -23.87 -16.55
C LEU A 194 2.19 -23.17 -16.66
N THR A 195 1.37 -23.62 -17.60
CA THR A 195 -0.07 -23.39 -17.58
C THR A 195 -0.74 -24.51 -16.77
N LEU A 196 -1.86 -24.22 -16.10
CA LEU A 196 -2.61 -25.23 -15.35
C LEU A 196 -3.68 -25.92 -16.19
N ASN A 197 -4.05 -25.31 -17.31
CA ASN A 197 -4.96 -25.90 -18.29
C ASN A 197 -4.14 -26.67 -19.33
N ASP A 198 -4.35 -27.99 -19.40
CA ASP A 198 -3.66 -28.89 -20.34
C ASP A 198 -3.90 -28.56 -21.83
N ASN A 199 -4.94 -27.78 -22.14
CA ASN A 199 -5.19 -27.30 -23.49
C ASN A 199 -4.27 -26.13 -23.90
N TRP A 200 -3.45 -25.64 -22.98
CA TRP A 200 -2.53 -24.52 -23.20
C TRP A 200 -1.07 -25.00 -23.07
N PRO A 201 -0.14 -24.41 -23.85
CA PRO A 201 1.25 -24.83 -23.84
C PRO A 201 2.03 -24.23 -22.66
N ASN A 202 2.91 -25.05 -22.09
CA ASN A 202 3.97 -24.59 -21.20
C ASN A 202 5.08 -23.88 -21.99
N ILE A 203 5.84 -23.00 -21.32
CA ILE A 203 6.92 -22.23 -21.93
C ILE A 203 8.24 -22.60 -21.25
N LYS A 204 9.26 -22.95 -22.04
CA LYS A 204 10.61 -23.24 -21.54
C LYS A 204 11.57 -22.15 -21.97
N VAL A 205 12.41 -21.69 -21.06
CA VAL A 205 13.44 -20.67 -21.34
C VAL A 205 14.46 -21.18 -22.37
N ALA A 206 14.67 -22.50 -22.43
CA ALA A 206 15.58 -23.14 -23.38
C ALA A 206 15.13 -23.01 -24.85
N ASP A 207 13.90 -22.57 -25.13
CA ASP A 207 13.36 -22.46 -26.48
C ASP A 207 13.88 -21.21 -27.25
N GLY A 208 14.87 -20.50 -26.70
CA GLY A 208 15.46 -19.29 -27.31
C GLY A 208 14.57 -18.05 -27.22
N LEU A 209 13.49 -18.13 -26.43
CA LEU A 209 12.58 -17.02 -26.18
C LEU A 209 13.15 -16.10 -25.10
N GLU A 210 13.19 -14.80 -25.39
CA GLU A 210 13.43 -13.78 -24.37
C GLU A 210 12.18 -13.61 -23.51
N ILE A 211 12.33 -13.90 -22.22
CA ILE A 211 11.24 -13.92 -21.23
C ILE A 211 11.64 -13.05 -20.05
N ASP A 212 10.80 -12.06 -19.77
CA ASP A 212 10.94 -11.19 -18.60
C ASP A 212 9.82 -11.48 -17.60
N ILE A 213 10.18 -11.75 -16.35
CA ILE A 213 9.20 -11.85 -15.27
C ILE A 213 8.83 -10.43 -14.85
N VAL A 214 7.59 -10.02 -15.11
CA VAL A 214 7.06 -8.70 -14.77
C VAL A 214 6.84 -8.60 -13.26
N GLY A 215 6.31 -9.65 -12.64
CA GLY A 215 6.11 -9.67 -11.20
C GLY A 215 5.47 -10.96 -10.70
N LYS A 216 5.42 -11.09 -9.37
CA LYS A 216 4.80 -12.21 -8.67
C LYS A 216 3.36 -11.89 -8.32
N VAL A 217 2.45 -12.85 -8.54
CA VAL A 217 1.08 -12.77 -8.03
C VAL A 217 1.08 -13.01 -6.52
N ILE A 218 0.58 -12.02 -5.77
CA ILE A 218 0.49 -12.04 -4.31
C ILE A 218 -0.88 -12.51 -3.85
N GLN A 219 -1.93 -12.11 -4.57
CA GLN A 219 -3.30 -12.44 -4.23
C GLN A 219 -4.17 -12.57 -5.49
N LYS A 220 -5.23 -13.36 -5.37
CA LYS A 220 -6.33 -13.45 -6.33
C LYS A 220 -7.63 -13.01 -5.66
N ILE A 221 -8.37 -12.14 -6.33
CA ILE A 221 -9.69 -11.67 -5.92
C ILE A 221 -10.71 -12.19 -6.93
N ARG A 222 -11.76 -12.85 -6.42
CA ARG A 222 -12.88 -13.35 -7.22
C ARG A 222 -14.17 -12.70 -6.73
N SER A 223 -14.88 -12.04 -7.64
CA SER A 223 -16.23 -11.54 -7.38
C SER A 223 -17.23 -12.60 -7.84
N TYR A 224 -18.22 -12.89 -7.01
CA TYR A 224 -19.31 -13.83 -7.31
C TYR A 224 -20.55 -13.07 -7.80
#